data_AF-A0A845LLD5-F1
#
_entry.id   AF-A0A845LLD5-F1
#
_cell.length_a   1.000
_cell.length_b   1.000
_cell.length_c   1.000
_cell.angle_alpha   90.00
_cell.angle_beta   90.00
_cell.angle_gamma   90.00
#
_symmetry.space_group_name_H-M   'P 1'
#
loop_
_entity.id
_entity.type
_entity.pdbx_description
1 polymer ?
#
loop_
_entity_poly.entity_id
_entity_poly.type
_entity_poly.pdbx_seq_one_letter_code
_entity_poly.pdbx_strand_id
1 'polypeptide(L)'
;MSSITNSSMPHVSTDCKIATRSSVGKVKGILSTALALLGLIVTVTGVGLFVAPHGPSAAKGWTFLGMNVPAMKGLHIWLGFGMVAFVLGHFALNLKTLMAELKQVFR
;
A
#
# COMPACT_ATOMS: atom_id res chain seq x y z
N MET A 1 -2.00 -36.66 62.29
CA MET A 1 -0.88 -36.81 61.34
C MET A 1 -1.49 -37.35 60.05
N SER A 2 -1.90 -36.49 59.12
CA SER A 2 -1.13 -35.99 57.96
C SER A 2 -1.96 -36.42 56.73
N SER A 3 -2.11 -35.74 55.61
CA SER A 3 -1.62 -34.47 55.12
C SER A 3 -2.57 -34.07 54.00
N ILE A 4 -2.96 -32.80 54.00
CA ILE A 4 -3.54 -32.12 52.84
C ILE A 4 -2.52 -32.22 51.70
N THR A 5 -2.94 -32.65 50.51
CA THR A 5 -2.22 -32.35 49.27
C THR A 5 -3.19 -31.79 48.24
N ASN A 6 -3.10 -30.47 48.15
CA ASN A 6 -3.74 -29.56 47.23
C ASN A 6 -3.16 -29.79 45.83
N SER A 7 -3.86 -30.50 44.95
CA SER A 7 -3.54 -30.51 43.52
C SER A 7 -4.18 -29.29 42.86
N SER A 8 -3.52 -28.14 43.06
CA SER A 8 -3.72 -26.92 42.31
C SER A 8 -3.38 -27.20 40.85
N MET A 9 -4.40 -27.36 40.00
CA MET A 9 -4.18 -27.28 38.56
C MET A 9 -3.64 -25.87 38.26
N PRO A 10 -2.53 -25.70 37.52
CA PRO A 10 -2.23 -24.42 36.94
C PRO A 10 -3.37 -24.12 35.97
N HIS A 11 -4.21 -23.14 36.33
CA HIS A 11 -5.06 -22.44 35.40
C HIS A 11 -4.13 -21.87 34.34
N VAL A 12 -3.90 -22.64 33.28
CA VAL A 12 -3.32 -22.15 32.04
C VAL A 12 -4.34 -21.12 31.57
N SER A 13 -4.10 -19.88 31.98
CA SER A 13 -4.68 -18.70 31.41
C SER A 13 -4.33 -18.78 29.93
N THR A 14 -5.22 -19.45 29.19
CA THR A 14 -5.35 -19.25 27.76
C THR A 14 -5.92 -17.85 27.68
N ASP A 15 -5.04 -16.88 27.88
CA ASP A 15 -5.17 -15.53 27.40
C ASP A 15 -5.16 -15.70 25.89
N CYS A 16 -6.30 -16.20 25.40
CA CYS A 16 -6.74 -16.05 24.04
C CYS A 16 -6.97 -14.55 23.95
N LYS A 17 -5.86 -13.81 23.82
CA LYS A 17 -5.74 -12.79 22.81
C LYS A 17 -6.15 -13.49 21.52
N ILE A 18 -7.48 -13.56 21.33
CA ILE A 18 -8.12 -13.42 20.04
C ILE A 18 -7.38 -12.23 19.49
N ALA A 19 -6.34 -12.54 18.72
CA ALA A 19 -5.52 -11.57 18.07
C ALA A 19 -6.56 -10.81 17.28
N THR A 20 -6.86 -9.60 17.76
CA THR A 20 -7.45 -8.55 16.96
C THR A 20 -6.41 -8.41 15.87
N ARG A 21 -6.56 -9.24 14.83
CA ARG A 21 -5.75 -9.29 13.63
C ARG A 21 -6.17 -8.00 12.95
N SER A 22 -5.49 -6.96 13.42
CA SER A 22 -6.10 -5.67 13.70
C SER A 22 -6.49 -5.01 12.39
N SER A 23 -7.41 -4.04 12.48
CA SER A 23 -7.81 -3.16 11.39
C SER A 23 -6.63 -2.72 10.48
N VAL A 24 -5.42 -2.62 11.04
CA VAL A 24 -4.15 -2.37 10.34
C VAL A 24 -3.88 -3.32 9.16
N GLY A 25 -4.18 -4.62 9.28
CA GLY A 25 -3.98 -5.58 8.20
C GLY A 25 -4.92 -5.33 7.00
N LYS A 26 -6.18 -4.97 7.28
CA LYS A 26 -7.15 -4.59 6.25
C LYS A 26 -6.76 -3.27 5.59
N VAL A 27 -6.37 -2.27 6.38
CA VAL A 27 -5.90 -0.98 5.88
C VAL A 27 -4.67 -1.16 4.99
N LYS A 28 -3.69 -1.97 5.41
CA LYS A 28 -2.50 -2.28 4.61
C LYS A 28 -2.84 -2.96 3.29
N GLY A 29 -3.79 -3.91 3.30
CA GLY A 29 -4.28 -4.57 2.09
C GLY A 29 -5.00 -3.62 1.15
N ILE A 30 -5.93 -2.82 1.66
CA ILE A 30 -6.66 -1.80 0.87
C ILE A 30 -5.69 -0.79 0.28
N LEU A 31 -4.72 -0.32 1.09
CA LEU A 31 -3.71 0.62 0.65
C LEU A 31 -2.87 -0.01 -0.47
N SER A 32 -2.41 -1.25 -0.32
CA SER A 32 -1.63 -1.94 -1.36
C SER A 32 -2.41 -2.10 -2.68
N THR A 33 -3.67 -2.54 -2.61
CA THR A 33 -4.53 -2.69 -3.79
C THR A 33 -4.82 -1.35 -4.46
N ALA A 34 -5.13 -0.31 -3.68
CA ALA A 34 -5.36 1.04 -4.21
C ALA A 34 -4.08 1.62 -4.85
N LEU A 35 -2.91 1.32 -4.29
CA LEU A 35 -1.61 1.73 -4.84
C LEU A 35 -1.32 1.03 -6.17
N ALA A 36 -1.61 -0.27 -6.28
CA ALA A 36 -1.44 -1.03 -7.51
C ALA A 36 -2.37 -0.51 -8.62
N LEU A 37 -3.64 -0.25 -8.30
CA LEU A 37 -4.61 0.34 -9.23
C LEU A 37 -4.20 1.75 -9.67
N LEU A 38 -3.83 2.61 -8.72
CA LEU A 38 -3.42 3.98 -9.02
C LEU A 38 -2.14 3.98 -9.87
N GLY A 39 -1.18 3.12 -9.54
CA GLY A 39 0.03 2.89 -10.32
C GLY A 39 -0.28 2.46 -11.75
N LEU A 40 -1.22 1.52 -11.94
CA LEU A 40 -1.64 1.09 -13.27
C LEU A 40 -2.18 2.27 -14.10
N ILE A 41 -3.05 3.10 -13.53
CA ILE A 41 -3.62 4.28 -14.21
C ILE A 41 -2.53 5.31 -14.54
N VAL A 42 -1.61 5.57 -13.61
CA VAL A 42 -0.44 6.44 -13.83
C VAL A 42 0.44 5.91 -14.96
N THR A 43 0.63 4.59 -15.02
CA THR A 43 1.45 3.97 -16.07
C THR A 43 0.79 4.10 -17.43
N VAL A 44 -0.51 3.82 -17.53
CA VAL A 44 -1.28 3.98 -18.78
C VAL A 44 -1.27 5.44 -19.26
N THR A 45 -1.47 6.40 -18.35
CA THR A 45 -1.39 7.84 -18.69
C THR A 45 0.04 8.24 -19.08
N GLY A 46 1.07 7.71 -18.42
CA GLY A 46 2.48 7.96 -18.75
C GLY A 46 2.86 7.43 -20.13
N VAL A 47 2.42 6.21 -20.47
CA VAL A 47 2.59 5.63 -21.81
C VAL A 47 1.84 6.47 -22.85
N GLY A 48 0.63 6.94 -22.54
CA GLY A 48 -0.12 7.86 -23.41
C GLY A 48 0.63 9.17 -23.67
N LEU A 49 1.32 9.72 -22.67
CA LEU A 49 2.19 10.89 -22.84
C LEU A 49 3.47 10.57 -23.63
N PHE A 50 4.03 9.37 -23.47
CA PHE A 50 5.24 8.96 -24.17
C PHE A 50 5.00 8.79 -25.67
N VAL A 51 3.82 8.27 -26.04
CA VAL A 51 3.40 8.10 -27.44
C VAL A 51 2.91 9.43 -28.05
N ALA A 52 2.57 10.42 -27.22
CA ALA A 52 2.07 11.70 -27.73
C ALA A 52 3.16 12.42 -28.55
N PRO A 53 2.87 12.79 -29.83
CA PRO A 53 3.84 13.47 -30.68
C PRO A 53 4.16 14.86 -30.12
N HIS A 54 5.44 15.17 -29.92
CA HIS A 54 5.88 16.47 -29.41
C HIS A 54 5.97 17.48 -30.57
N GLY A 55 5.02 18.42 -30.63
CA GLY A 55 4.97 19.45 -31.67
C GLY A 55 3.56 19.98 -31.95
N PRO A 56 3.37 20.79 -33.01
CA PRO A 56 2.07 21.36 -33.40
C PRO A 56 0.98 20.29 -33.64
N SER A 57 1.38 19.06 -33.98
CA SER A 57 0.50 17.92 -34.18
C SER A 57 -0.14 17.38 -32.89
N ALA A 58 0.48 17.57 -31.72
CA ALA A 58 -0.16 17.27 -30.42
C ALA A 58 -1.28 18.26 -30.07
N ALA A 59 -1.18 19.50 -30.57
CA ALA A 59 -2.16 20.55 -30.29
C ALA A 59 -3.41 20.46 -31.18
N LYS A 60 -3.33 19.78 -32.33
CA LYS A 60 -4.37 19.83 -33.37
C LYS A 60 -5.24 18.58 -33.53
N GLY A 61 -4.90 17.45 -32.91
CA GLY A 61 -5.73 16.25 -33.08
C GLY A 61 -5.36 15.01 -32.29
N TRP A 62 -4.32 15.03 -31.44
CA TRP A 62 -3.98 13.87 -30.63
C TRP A 62 -4.86 13.81 -29.38
N THR A 63 -5.77 12.84 -29.35
CA THR A 63 -6.57 12.51 -28.18
C THR A 63 -6.21 11.09 -27.72
N PHE A 64 -5.87 10.94 -26.44
CA PHE A 64 -5.63 9.64 -25.82
C PHE A 64 -6.72 9.41 -24.78
N LEU A 65 -7.45 8.29 -24.87
CA LEU A 65 -8.69 8.06 -24.11
C LEU A 65 -9.74 9.19 -24.24
N GLY A 66 -9.73 9.93 -25.36
CA GLY A 66 -10.64 11.07 -25.57
C GLY A 66 -10.23 12.36 -24.86
N MET A 67 -9.07 12.39 -24.20
CA MET A 67 -8.52 13.59 -23.57
C MET A 67 -7.38 14.20 -24.39
N ASN A 68 -7.34 15.54 -24.38
CA ASN A 68 -6.26 16.33 -24.98
C ASN A 68 -4.94 16.17 -24.19
N VAL A 69 -3.81 16.30 -24.88
CA VAL A 69 -2.45 16.23 -24.31
C VAL A 69 -2.25 17.05 -23.03
N PRO A 70 -2.63 18.35 -22.96
CA PRO A 70 -2.48 19.14 -21.72
C PRO A 70 -3.32 18.62 -20.55
N ALA A 71 -4.54 18.13 -20.79
CA ALA A 71 -5.38 17.54 -19.76
C ALA A 71 -4.79 16.23 -19.23
N MET A 72 -4.29 15.38 -20.13
CA MET A 72 -3.64 14.12 -19.76
C MET A 72 -2.35 14.34 -18.97
N LYS A 73 -1.57 15.36 -19.33
CA LYS A 73 -0.36 15.76 -18.60
C LYS A 73 -0.69 16.24 -17.19
N GLY A 74 -1.71 17.09 -17.03
CA GLY A 74 -2.16 17.56 -15.73
C GLY A 74 -2.64 16.40 -14.84
N LEU A 75 -3.44 15.50 -15.42
CA LEU A 75 -3.93 14.31 -14.73
C LEU A 75 -2.77 13.39 -14.29
N HIS A 76 -1.82 13.10 -15.19
CA HIS A 76 -0.67 12.25 -14.88
C HIS A 76 0.21 12.82 -13.76
N ILE A 77 0.48 14.13 -13.77
CA ILE A 77 1.28 14.78 -12.72
C ILE A 77 0.54 14.74 -11.38
N TRP A 78 -0.77 15.01 -11.38
CA TRP A 78 -1.56 15.00 -10.15
C TRP A 78 -1.68 13.58 -9.55
N LEU A 79 -1.95 12.57 -10.38
CA LEU A 79 -1.97 11.17 -9.92
C LEU A 79 -0.57 10.70 -9.52
N GLY A 80 0.47 11.10 -10.24
CA GLY A 80 1.85 10.75 -9.92
C GLY A 80 2.26 11.30 -8.55
N PHE A 81 1.93 12.56 -8.25
CA PHE A 81 2.16 13.15 -6.94
C PHE A 81 1.38 12.42 -5.83
N GLY A 82 0.11 12.10 -6.08
CA GLY A 82 -0.69 11.28 -5.16
C GLY A 82 -0.11 9.89 -4.92
N MET A 83 0.44 9.26 -5.96
CA MET A 83 1.06 7.95 -5.88
C MET A 83 2.30 7.96 -4.98
N VAL A 84 3.15 8.98 -5.06
CA VAL A 84 4.30 9.14 -4.16
C VAL A 84 3.87 9.19 -2.69
N ALA A 85 2.84 9.99 -2.36
CA ALA A 85 2.31 10.06 -1.00
C ALA A 85 1.76 8.70 -0.53
N PHE A 86 1.08 7.96 -1.41
CA PHE A 86 0.55 6.64 -1.12
C PHE A 86 1.66 5.59 -0.92
N VAL A 87 2.74 5.64 -1.72
CA VAL A 87 3.95 4.82 -1.56
C VAL A 87 4.58 5.06 -0.20
N LEU A 88 4.76 6.32 0.21
CA LEU A 88 5.29 6.65 1.53
C LEU A 88 4.40 6.11 2.65
N GLY A 89 3.08 6.27 2.53
CA GLY A 89 2.13 5.72 3.50
C GLY A 89 2.21 4.20 3.60
N HIS A 90 2.26 3.51 2.45
CA HIS A 90 2.39 2.05 2.40
C HIS A 90 3.73 1.58 2.97
N PHE A 91 4.81 2.27 2.65
CA PHE A 91 6.15 1.98 3.15
C PHE A 91 6.22 2.17 4.67
N ALA A 92 5.68 3.27 5.21
CA ALA A 92 5.64 3.52 6.66
C ALA A 92 4.87 2.43 7.43
N LEU A 93 3.75 1.94 6.88
CA LEU A 93 2.99 0.83 7.47
C LEU A 93 3.73 -0.51 7.39
N ASN A 94 4.55 -0.71 6.35
CA ASN A 94 5.39 -1.90 6.19
C ASN A 94 6.69 -1.83 7.00
N LEU A 95 7.17 -0.63 7.35
CA LEU A 95 8.46 -0.42 8.02
C LEU A 95 8.52 -1.12 9.38
N LYS A 96 7.40 -1.19 10.09
CA LYS A 96 7.28 -1.93 11.36
C LYS A 96 7.55 -3.43 11.19
N THR A 97 7.04 -4.03 10.11
CA THR A 97 7.29 -5.44 9.77
C THR A 97 8.74 -5.62 9.34
N LEU A 98 9.26 -4.72 8.50
CA LEU A 98 10.63 -4.77 8.00
C LEU A 98 11.67 -4.68 9.15
N MET A 99 11.45 -3.80 10.12
CA MET A 99 12.34 -3.65 11.28
C MET A 99 12.28 -4.88 12.21
N ALA A 100 11.13 -5.54 12.32
CA ALA A 100 11.00 -6.77 13.08
C ALA A 100 11.80 -7.91 12.42
N GLU A 101 11.70 -8.05 11.10
CA GLU A 101 12.48 -9.04 10.35
C GLU A 101 13.98 -8.72 10.36
N LEU A 102 14.36 -7.44 10.20
CA LEU A 102 15.77 -7.03 10.24
C LEU A 102 16.41 -7.33 11.61
N LYS A 103 15.67 -7.15 12.70
CA LYS A 103 16.12 -7.51 14.05
C LYS A 103 16.26 -9.02 14.25
N GLN A 104 15.50 -9.84 13.52
CA GLN A 104 15.66 -11.31 13.54
C GLN A 104 16.85 -11.78 12.72
N VAL A 105 17.15 -11.12 11.60
CA VAL A 105 18.31 -11.46 10.74
C VAL A 105 19.63 -11.04 11.39
N PHE A 106 19.64 -9.97 12.18
CA PHE A 106 20.84 -9.44 12.82
C PHE A 106 21.11 -10.00 14.24
N ARG A 107 20.42 -11.08 14.64
CA ARG A 107 20.66 -11.80 15.90
C ARG A 107 21.29 -13.15 15.64
#